data_AF-A0A2E4QFL3-F1
#
_entry.id   AF-A0A2E4QFL3-F1
#
_cell.length_a   1.000
_cell.length_b   1.000
_cell.length_c   1.000
_cell.angle_alpha   90.00
_cell.angle_beta   90.00
_cell.angle_gamma   90.00
#
_symmetry.space_group_name_H-M   'P 1'
#
loop_
_entity.id
_entity.type
_entity.pdbx_description
1 polymer ?
#
loop_
_entity_poly.entity_id
_entity_poly.type
_entity_poly.pdbx_seq_one_letter_code
_entity_poly.pdbx_strand_id
1 'polypeptide(L)'
;MFAWLMNFISKIFGNTATTNMKKHRDENWIGPDGIESGPNVPENWYLSYDGPAPLVEEIYGENYGVDRGNGAIPIDFYINKWGFPDGFGKTDYEKEIASNNKTLTNGGE
;
A
#
# COMPACT_ATOMS: atom_id res chain seq x y z
N MET A 1 19.81 0.95 12.91
CA MET A 1 18.60 0.39 13.55
C MET A 1 17.54 0.07 12.49
N PHE A 2 17.77 -0.95 11.64
CA PHE A 2 16.83 -1.31 10.55
C PHE A 2 16.50 -2.82 10.47
N ALA A 3 17.06 -3.64 11.36
CA ALA A 3 16.86 -5.09 11.34
C ALA A 3 15.48 -5.54 11.85
N TRP A 4 14.85 -4.74 12.71
CA TRP A 4 13.53 -5.07 13.28
C TRP A 4 12.40 -4.93 12.23
N LEU A 5 12.48 -3.90 11.37
CA LEU A 5 11.52 -3.68 10.29
C LEU A 5 11.64 -4.72 9.17
N MET A 6 12.88 -5.07 8.78
CA MET A 6 13.14 -6.10 7.76
C MET A 6 12.60 -7.47 8.17
N ASN A 7 12.66 -7.83 9.46
CA ASN A 7 12.19 -9.13 9.96
C ASN A 7 10.66 -9.22 10.06
N PHE A 8 9.94 -8.10 10.11
CA PHE A 8 8.48 -8.06 10.11
C PHE A 8 7.91 -8.26 8.70
N ILE A 9 8.49 -7.59 7.70
CA ILE A 9 8.06 -7.69 6.29
C ILE A 9 8.27 -9.10 5.72
N SER A 10 9.35 -9.81 6.07
CA SER A 10 9.58 -11.17 5.57
C SER A 10 8.55 -12.20 6.03
N LYS A 11 7.83 -11.96 7.14
CA LYS A 11 6.83 -12.89 7.69
C LYS A 11 5.43 -12.70 7.12
N ILE A 12 5.08 -11.50 6.68
CA ILE A 12 3.72 -11.18 6.18
C ILE A 12 3.58 -11.50 4.68
N PHE A 13 4.63 -11.26 3.87
CA PHE A 13 4.56 -11.34 2.40
C PHE A 13 5.05 -12.68 1.81
N GLY A 14 5.19 -13.71 2.63
CA GLY A 14 6.01 -14.88 2.29
C GLY A 14 5.38 -16.01 1.48
N ASN A 15 4.08 -16.07 1.16
CA ASN A 15 3.55 -17.35 0.64
C ASN A 15 2.27 -17.39 -0.25
N THR A 16 2.00 -16.42 -1.12
CA THR A 16 0.81 -16.53 -2.01
C THR A 16 0.99 -16.00 -3.44
N ALA A 17 2.21 -16.04 -4.01
CA ALA A 17 2.47 -15.50 -5.35
C ALA A 17 2.29 -16.48 -6.53
N THR A 18 2.01 -17.76 -6.30
CA THR A 18 2.21 -18.79 -7.36
C THR A 18 0.95 -19.30 -8.08
N THR A 19 -0.28 -18.95 -7.69
CA THR A 19 -1.48 -19.66 -8.19
C THR A 19 -2.25 -18.96 -9.31
N ASN A 20 -2.07 -17.65 -9.54
CA ASN A 20 -2.92 -16.90 -10.49
C ASN A 20 -2.22 -16.45 -11.80
N MET A 21 -0.97 -16.86 -12.03
CA MET A 21 -0.13 -16.42 -13.17
C MET A 21 -0.59 -16.91 -14.56
N LYS A 22 -1.81 -17.43 -14.71
CA LYS A 22 -2.25 -18.16 -15.90
C LYS A 22 -3.67 -17.85 -16.35
N LYS A 23 -4.09 -16.58 -16.33
CA LYS A 23 -5.21 -16.13 -17.18
C LYS A 23 -5.28 -14.60 -17.17
N HIS A 24 -5.41 -14.02 -18.36
CA HIS A 24 -5.49 -12.60 -18.68
C HIS A 24 -4.14 -11.91 -18.91
N ARG A 25 -3.80 -11.82 -20.20
CA ARG A 25 -2.88 -10.81 -20.73
C ARG A 25 -3.66 -9.49 -20.72
N ASP A 26 -3.57 -8.76 -19.62
CA ASP A 26 -4.01 -7.39 -19.54
C ASP A 26 -2.74 -6.55 -19.63
N GLU A 27 -2.59 -5.81 -20.73
CA GLU A 27 -1.41 -4.99 -20.99
C GLU A 27 -1.30 -3.88 -19.94
N ASN A 28 -0.08 -3.53 -19.55
CA ASN A 28 0.13 -2.38 -18.70
C ASN A 28 -0.21 -1.10 -19.47
N TRP A 29 -0.75 -0.09 -18.79
CA TRP A 29 -0.97 1.25 -19.31
C TRP A 29 -0.03 2.26 -18.64
N ILE A 30 0.22 3.38 -19.31
CA ILE A 30 0.99 4.49 -18.76
C ILE A 30 0.01 5.55 -18.27
N GLY A 31 0.08 5.86 -16.97
CA GLY A 31 -0.70 6.94 -16.35
C GLY A 31 -0.30 8.32 -16.88
N PRO A 32 -1.10 9.36 -16.59
CA PRO A 32 -0.79 10.74 -16.98
C PRO A 32 0.50 11.28 -16.36
N ASP A 33 0.97 10.65 -15.28
CA ASP A 33 2.24 10.90 -14.59
C ASP A 33 3.43 10.14 -15.20
N GLY A 34 3.22 9.39 -16.29
CA GLY A 34 4.26 8.62 -16.97
C GLY A 34 4.59 7.29 -16.29
N ILE A 35 3.74 6.82 -15.37
CA ILE A 35 3.99 5.64 -14.56
C ILE A 35 3.27 4.43 -15.12
N GLU A 36 4.01 3.34 -15.25
CA GLU A 36 3.46 2.06 -15.68
C GLU A 36 2.53 1.49 -14.60
N SER A 37 1.32 1.15 -15.01
CA SER A 37 0.24 0.63 -14.19
C SER A 37 -0.39 -0.57 -14.87
N GLY A 38 -0.87 -1.54 -14.09
CA GLY A 38 -1.53 -2.74 -14.60
C GLY A 38 -1.07 -4.03 -13.94
N PRO A 39 -1.62 -5.16 -14.38
CA PRO A 39 -1.47 -6.43 -13.66
C PRO A 39 -0.10 -7.07 -13.81
N ASN A 40 0.74 -6.59 -14.74
CA ASN A 40 2.14 -7.02 -14.82
C ASN A 40 3.08 -6.11 -14.02
N VAL A 41 2.56 -5.04 -13.40
CA VAL A 41 3.36 -4.21 -12.50
C VAL A 41 3.65 -4.99 -11.22
N PRO A 42 4.90 -5.00 -10.73
CA PRO A 42 5.26 -5.71 -9.51
C PRO A 42 4.41 -5.27 -8.32
N GLU A 43 4.04 -6.21 -7.43
CA GLU A 43 3.24 -5.89 -6.24
C GLU A 43 3.90 -4.88 -5.30
N ASN A 44 5.23 -4.78 -5.35
CA ASN A 44 6.04 -3.89 -4.53
C ASN A 44 6.44 -2.59 -5.22
N TRP A 45 5.78 -2.22 -6.33
CA TRP A 45 6.07 -1.01 -7.11
C TRP A 45 6.14 0.27 -6.27
N TYR A 46 5.34 0.34 -5.20
CA TYR A 46 5.27 1.48 -4.28
C TYR A 46 6.59 1.76 -3.54
N LEU A 47 7.48 0.77 -3.43
CA LEU A 47 8.79 0.92 -2.78
C LEU A 47 9.72 1.84 -3.58
N SER A 48 9.66 1.77 -4.90
CA SER A 48 10.46 2.59 -5.83
C SER A 48 9.69 3.79 -6.40
N TYR A 49 8.44 3.97 -5.99
CA TYR A 49 7.59 5.04 -6.52
C TYR A 49 7.84 6.35 -5.78
N ASP A 50 8.43 7.34 -6.46
CA ASP A 50 8.71 8.67 -5.91
C ASP A 50 7.73 9.75 -6.41
N GLY A 51 6.63 9.34 -7.04
CA GLY A 51 5.60 10.24 -7.55
C GLY A 51 4.63 10.78 -6.49
N PRO A 52 3.61 11.54 -6.93
CA PRO A 52 2.57 12.07 -6.05
C PRO A 52 1.75 10.96 -5.38
N ALA A 53 1.06 11.29 -4.29
CA ALA A 53 0.22 10.33 -3.56
C ALA A 53 -0.77 9.60 -4.51
N PRO A 54 -0.82 8.26 -4.47
CA PRO A 54 -1.82 7.47 -5.19
C PRO A 54 -3.25 7.82 -4.76
N LEU A 55 -4.19 7.89 -5.70
CA LEU A 55 -5.59 8.12 -5.35
C LEU A 55 -6.14 6.81 -4.79
N VAL A 56 -6.68 6.88 -3.58
CA VAL A 56 -7.33 5.74 -2.93
C VAL A 56 -8.77 5.66 -3.44
N GLU A 57 -9.07 4.59 -4.17
CA GLU A 57 -10.40 4.35 -4.73
C GLU A 57 -11.20 3.40 -3.83
N GLU A 58 -10.53 2.36 -3.32
CA GLU A 58 -11.16 1.30 -2.52
C GLU A 58 -10.26 0.84 -1.37
N ILE A 59 -10.81 0.02 -0.48
CA ILE A 59 -10.09 -0.58 0.66
C ILE A 59 -10.34 -2.10 0.63
N TYR A 60 -9.26 -2.89 0.57
CA TYR A 60 -9.30 -4.35 0.58
C TYR A 60 -8.52 -4.89 1.78
N GLY A 61 -9.23 -5.16 2.87
CA GLY A 61 -8.61 -5.59 4.12
C GLY A 61 -7.63 -4.52 4.63
N GLU A 62 -6.34 -4.87 4.63
CA GLU A 62 -5.24 -4.01 5.11
C GLU A 62 -4.53 -3.23 3.99
N ASN A 63 -5.09 -3.22 2.78
CA ASN A 63 -4.55 -2.54 1.61
C ASN A 63 -5.51 -1.48 1.06
N TYR A 64 -4.96 -0.36 0.60
CA TYR A 64 -5.65 0.58 -0.27
C TYR A 64 -5.63 0.07 -1.71
N GLY A 65 -6.81 0.04 -2.33
CA GLY A 65 -6.97 -0.03 -3.77
C GLY A 65 -6.69 1.34 -4.37
N VAL A 66 -5.74 1.43 -5.29
CA VAL A 66 -5.26 2.70 -5.84
C VAL A 66 -5.30 2.74 -7.36
N ASP A 67 -5.35 3.94 -7.92
CA ASP A 67 -5.46 4.21 -9.37
C ASP A 67 -4.21 3.88 -10.21
N ARG A 68 -3.12 3.41 -9.59
CA ARG A 68 -1.82 3.24 -10.26
C ARG A 68 -1.01 2.05 -9.78
N GLY A 69 0.07 1.77 -10.51
CA GLY A 69 0.91 0.60 -10.29
C GLY A 69 0.12 -0.69 -10.48
N ASN A 70 0.27 -1.65 -9.59
CA ASN A 70 -0.53 -2.87 -9.63
C ASN A 70 -1.94 -2.71 -9.03
N GLY A 71 -2.30 -1.51 -8.56
CA GLY A 71 -3.59 -1.20 -7.97
C GLY A 71 -3.71 -1.44 -6.47
N ALA A 72 -2.64 -1.82 -5.76
CA ALA A 72 -2.69 -2.06 -4.31
C ALA A 72 -1.47 -1.51 -3.57
N ILE A 73 -1.69 -0.93 -2.39
CA ILE A 73 -0.64 -0.49 -1.45
C ILE A 73 -1.07 -0.80 -0.01
N PRO A 74 -0.17 -1.33 0.85
CA PRO A 74 -0.46 -1.49 2.26
C PRO A 74 -0.81 -0.15 2.93
N ILE A 75 -1.89 -0.13 3.73
CA ILE A 75 -2.42 1.12 4.33
C ILE A 75 -1.36 1.81 5.20
N ASP A 76 -0.64 1.06 6.03
CA ASP A 76 0.41 1.60 6.89
C ASP A 76 1.55 2.23 6.08
N PHE A 77 1.95 1.60 4.97
CA PHE A 77 2.98 2.14 4.09
C PHE A 77 2.51 3.45 3.45
N TYR A 78 1.27 3.46 2.94
CA TYR A 78 0.69 4.64 2.33
C TYR A 78 0.67 5.82 3.31
N ILE A 79 0.14 5.61 4.51
CA ILE A 79 0.00 6.65 5.53
C ILE A 79 1.38 7.17 5.97
N ASN A 80 2.36 6.29 6.12
CA ASN A 80 3.71 6.70 6.51
C ASN A 80 4.41 7.52 5.41
N LYS A 81 4.14 7.25 4.13
CA LYS A 81 4.82 7.91 3.01
C LYS A 81 4.11 9.18 2.55
N TRP A 82 2.78 9.16 2.44
CA TRP A 82 1.98 10.26 1.88
C TRP A 82 1.01 10.91 2.87
N GLY A 83 0.86 10.35 4.08
CA GLY A 83 -0.11 10.81 5.06
C GLY A 83 -1.51 10.21 4.86
N PHE A 84 -2.50 10.74 5.58
CA PHE A 84 -3.87 10.25 5.52
C PHE A 84 -4.54 10.64 4.20
N PRO A 85 -5.11 9.69 3.44
CA PRO A 85 -5.82 10.00 2.20
C PRO A 85 -7.15 10.70 2.48
N ASP A 86 -7.71 11.32 1.43
CA ASP A 86 -9.05 11.92 1.52
C ASP A 86 -10.11 10.85 1.84
N GLY A 87 -10.95 11.15 2.83
CA GLY A 87 -11.97 10.23 3.31
C GLY A 87 -11.44 9.08 4.18
N PHE A 88 -10.24 9.22 4.73
CA PHE A 88 -9.68 8.33 5.77
C PHE A 88 -10.61 8.16 6.98
N GLY A 89 -10.58 6.97 7.59
CA GLY A 89 -11.32 6.64 8.81
C GLY A 89 -12.71 6.05 8.55
N LYS A 90 -12.96 5.57 7.33
CA LYS A 90 -14.20 4.88 6.95
C LYS A 90 -14.25 3.47 7.54
N THR A 91 -13.09 2.81 7.61
CA THR A 91 -13.00 1.43 8.13
C THR A 91 -12.50 1.39 9.56
N ASP A 92 -12.82 0.32 10.29
CA ASP A 92 -12.35 0.14 11.66
C ASP A 92 -10.83 -0.07 11.72
N TYR A 93 -10.23 -0.66 10.69
CA TYR A 93 -8.78 -0.80 10.54
C TYR A 93 -8.08 0.58 10.46
N GLU A 94 -8.59 1.50 9.64
CA GLU A 94 -8.06 2.87 9.58
C GLU A 94 -8.18 3.60 10.93
N LYS A 95 -9.30 3.43 11.63
CA LYS A 95 -9.49 4.03 12.96
C LYS A 95 -8.53 3.44 13.99
N GLU A 96 -8.23 2.14 13.92
CA GLU A 96 -7.24 1.49 14.76
C GLU A 96 -5.84 2.07 14.50
N ILE A 97 -5.44 2.23 13.23
CA ILE A 97 -4.18 2.88 12.87
C ILE A 97 -4.10 4.31 13.41
N ALA A 98 -5.16 5.10 13.27
CA ALA A 98 -5.21 6.46 13.81
C ALA A 98 -5.07 6.48 15.33
N SER A 99 -5.72 5.53 16.01
CA SER A 99 -5.69 5.40 17.47
C SER A 99 -4.29 4.99 17.95
N ASN A 100 -3.66 4.03 17.29
CA ASN A 100 -2.31 3.58 17.59
C ASN A 100 -1.29 4.70 17.38
N ASN A 101 -1.38 5.43 16.26
CA ASN A 101 -0.52 6.59 16.01
C ASN A 101 -0.70 7.69 17.06
N LYS A 102 -1.95 7.99 17.46
CA LYS A 102 -2.23 8.93 18.55
C LYS A 102 -1.67 8.46 19.89
N THR A 103 -1.68 7.17 20.17
CA THR A 103 -1.16 6.62 21.43
C THR A 103 0.37 6.71 21.47
N LEU A 104 1.04 6.47 20.33
CA LEU A 104 2.49 6.63 20.19
C LEU A 104 2.96 8.08 20.36
N THR A 105 2.17 9.07 19.95
CA THR A 105 2.52 10.49 20.13
C THR A 105 2.28 11.01 21.54
N ASN A 106 1.43 10.36 22.34
CA ASN A 106 1.08 10.79 23.71
C ASN A 106 1.79 9.96 24.80
N GLY A 107 2.52 8.91 24.43
CA GLY A 107 3.28 8.06 25.37
C GLY A 107 4.72 8.53 25.63
N GLY A 108 5.08 9.73 25.19
CA GLY A 108 6.38 10.36 25.44
C GLY A 108 6.28 11.48 26.48
N GLU A 109 5.99 11.12 27.72
CA GLU A 109 6.24 11.96 28.91
C GLU A 109 7.25 11.28 29.83
#